data_AF-A0A2E0WBA0-F1
#
_entry.id   AF-A0A2E0WBA0-F1
#
_cell.length_a   1.000
_cell.length_b   1.000
_cell.length_c   1.000
_cell.angle_alpha   90.00
_cell.angle_beta   90.00
_cell.angle_gamma   90.00
#
_symmetry.space_group_name_H-M   'P 1'
#
loop_
_entity.id
_entity.type
_entity.pdbx_description
1 polymer ?
#
loop_
_entity_poly.entity_id
_entity_poly.type
_entity_poly.pdbx_seq_one_letter_code
_entity_poly.pdbx_strand_id
1 'polypeptide(L)'
;MSNLRVLFPQHHLYSLILVEVAESTRAMQQLISVPLIIIFVILQIVLFARSIKLKKQLGYPKDKPGWPKRQYVRLLSLEKTEPFLELAIVGFLLWNELRSDYWHLLVGIIAVAPGIFLGRYRVKQSFLEALPEHKAVVVRHTKGELVSLYILIALKVLEQLAEGGALEFPYWLTLVLTFGLVLIVAECITRVFVLHKRYREWVPETSSAE
;
A
#
# COMPACT_ATOMS: atom_id res chain seq x y z
N MET A 1 -56.52 -8.42 44.20
CA MET A 1 -56.45 -8.99 42.84
C MET A 1 -55.34 -8.27 42.08
N SER A 2 -54.13 -8.83 42.14
CA SER A 2 -52.90 -8.24 41.61
C SER A 2 -52.61 -8.77 40.20
N ASN A 3 -52.78 -7.89 39.22
CA ASN A 3 -52.32 -8.10 37.84
C ASN A 3 -50.79 -7.95 37.79
N LEU A 4 -50.07 -9.07 37.76
CA LEU A 4 -48.66 -9.12 37.39
C LEU A 4 -48.56 -9.38 35.89
N ARG A 5 -48.40 -8.30 35.11
CA ARG A 5 -47.92 -8.37 33.73
C ARG A 5 -46.51 -8.94 33.75
N VAL A 6 -46.36 -10.17 33.28
CA VAL A 6 -45.07 -10.73 32.86
C VAL A 6 -44.71 -10.03 31.55
N LEU A 7 -43.93 -8.95 31.68
CA LEU A 7 -43.27 -8.26 30.57
C LEU A 7 -41.83 -8.78 30.50
N PHE A 8 -41.39 -9.07 29.27
CA PHE A 8 -40.02 -9.32 28.82
C PHE A 8 -39.51 -10.77 28.70
N PRO A 9 -39.74 -11.40 27.52
CA PRO A 9 -38.80 -12.33 26.91
C PRO A 9 -38.27 -11.86 25.53
N GLN A 10 -38.70 -10.69 25.04
CA GLN A 10 -38.38 -10.24 23.68
C GLN A 10 -36.93 -9.78 23.50
N HIS A 11 -36.31 -9.13 24.49
CA HIS A 11 -34.95 -8.58 24.34
C HIS A 11 -33.86 -9.63 24.09
N HIS A 12 -34.06 -10.87 24.58
CA HIS A 12 -33.07 -11.94 24.43
C HIS A 12 -33.08 -12.58 23.04
N LEU A 13 -34.20 -12.51 22.34
CA LEU A 13 -34.36 -13.03 20.98
C LEU A 13 -33.76 -12.07 19.95
N TYR A 14 -33.92 -10.76 20.16
CA TYR A 14 -33.30 -9.75 19.30
C TYR A 14 -31.77 -9.75 19.37
N SER A 15 -31.16 -9.99 20.55
CA SER A 15 -29.71 -10.04 20.66
C SER A 15 -29.11 -11.26 19.94
N LEU A 16 -29.75 -12.43 20.02
CA LEU A 16 -29.31 -13.66 19.32
C LEU A 16 -29.36 -13.49 17.79
N ILE A 17 -30.46 -12.96 17.26
CA ILE A 17 -30.62 -12.72 15.81
C ILE A 17 -29.57 -11.72 15.31
N LEU A 18 -29.28 -10.66 16.08
CA LEU A 18 -28.27 -9.67 15.71
C LEU A 18 -26.85 -10.25 15.68
N VAL A 19 -26.52 -11.15 16.61
CA VAL A 19 -25.21 -11.84 16.62
C VAL A 19 -25.07 -12.76 15.41
N GLU A 20 -26.09 -13.56 15.10
CA GLU A 20 -26.06 -14.50 13.98
C GLU A 20 -25.97 -13.79 12.62
N VAL A 21 -26.69 -12.68 12.45
CA VAL A 21 -26.59 -11.82 11.25
C VAL A 21 -25.20 -11.16 11.16
N ALA A 22 -24.62 -10.73 12.29
CA ALA A 22 -23.28 -10.14 12.31
C ALA A 22 -22.18 -11.17 11.97
N GLU A 23 -22.31 -12.42 12.42
CA GLU A 23 -21.38 -13.51 12.08
C GLU A 23 -21.52 -13.92 10.60
N SER A 24 -22.75 -14.04 10.11
CA SER A 24 -23.01 -14.37 8.69
C SER A 24 -22.46 -13.30 7.74
N THR A 25 -22.64 -12.01 8.07
CA THR A 25 -22.10 -10.90 7.27
C THR A 25 -20.57 -10.85 7.29
N ARG A 26 -19.93 -11.10 8.45
CA ARG A 26 -18.46 -11.23 8.53
C ARG A 26 -17.93 -12.40 7.72
N ALA A 27 -18.57 -13.56 7.80
CA ALA A 27 -18.19 -14.74 7.03
C ALA A 27 -18.31 -14.51 5.51
N MET A 28 -19.40 -13.87 5.07
CA MET A 28 -19.61 -13.51 3.67
C MET A 28 -18.59 -12.47 3.18
N GLN A 29 -18.26 -11.48 4.02
CA GLN A 29 -17.22 -10.49 3.72
C GLN A 29 -15.83 -11.13 3.60
N GLN A 30 -15.48 -12.08 4.48
CA GLN A 30 -14.23 -12.84 4.39
C GLN A 30 -14.17 -13.72 3.14
N LEU A 31 -15.27 -14.39 2.80
CA LEU A 31 -15.39 -15.21 1.59
C LEU A 31 -15.17 -14.42 0.29
N ILE A 32 -15.55 -13.14 0.25
CA ILE A 32 -15.37 -12.28 -0.94
C ILE A 32 -14.00 -11.60 -0.93
N SER A 33 -13.55 -11.09 0.22
CA SER A 33 -12.33 -10.30 0.32
C SER A 33 -11.05 -11.12 0.15
N VAL A 34 -10.98 -12.35 0.69
CA VAL A 34 -9.78 -13.17 0.62
C VAL A 34 -9.43 -13.57 -0.82
N PRO A 35 -10.35 -14.11 -1.65
CA PRO A 35 -10.07 -14.41 -3.05
C PRO A 35 -9.63 -13.18 -3.85
N LEU A 36 -10.24 -12.01 -3.61
CA LEU A 36 -9.88 -10.77 -4.30
C LEU A 36 -8.45 -10.33 -3.97
N ILE A 37 -8.04 -10.42 -2.69
CA ILE A 37 -6.66 -10.14 -2.27
C ILE A 37 -5.70 -11.11 -2.96
N ILE A 38 -6.02 -12.41 -2.98
CA ILE A 38 -5.19 -13.42 -3.63
C ILE A 38 -5.05 -13.14 -5.13
N ILE A 39 -6.15 -12.87 -5.83
CA ILE A 39 -6.13 -12.51 -7.27
C ILE A 39 -5.26 -11.28 -7.50
N PHE A 40 -5.39 -10.27 -6.65
CA PHE A 40 -4.61 -9.04 -6.75
C PHE A 40 -3.11 -9.29 -6.51
N VAL A 41 -2.74 -10.10 -5.53
CA VAL A 41 -1.34 -10.51 -5.28
C VAL A 41 -0.78 -11.30 -6.46
N ILE A 42 -1.54 -12.25 -7.02
CA ILE A 42 -1.15 -13.01 -8.21
C ILE A 42 -0.89 -12.06 -9.39
N LEU A 43 -1.78 -11.08 -9.59
CA LEU A 43 -1.62 -10.07 -10.64
C LEU A 43 -0.30 -9.29 -10.48
N GLN A 44 0.05 -8.89 -9.26
CA GLN A 44 1.32 -8.21 -8.97
C GLN A 44 2.54 -9.08 -9.31
N ILE A 45 2.51 -10.36 -8.92
CA ILE A 45 3.57 -11.33 -9.22
C ILE A 45 3.72 -11.49 -10.74
N VAL A 46 2.62 -11.62 -11.47
CA VAL A 46 2.62 -11.74 -12.94
C VAL A 46 3.20 -10.49 -13.60
N LEU A 47 2.79 -9.30 -13.17
CA LEU A 47 3.31 -8.04 -13.70
C LEU A 47 4.81 -7.88 -13.40
N PHE A 48 5.25 -8.25 -12.20
CA PHE A 48 6.66 -8.24 -11.82
C PHE A 48 7.50 -9.20 -12.68
N ALA A 49 7.03 -10.44 -12.86
CA ALA A 49 7.67 -11.43 -13.71
C ALA A 49 7.75 -10.95 -15.18
N ARG A 50 6.68 -10.34 -15.71
CA ARG A 50 6.68 -9.71 -17.04
C ARG A 50 7.72 -8.59 -17.14
N SER A 51 7.84 -7.77 -16.11
CA SER A 51 8.85 -6.71 -16.03
C SER A 51 10.28 -7.25 -16.14
N ILE A 52 10.57 -8.34 -15.41
CA ILE A 52 11.87 -9.02 -15.47
C ILE A 52 12.11 -9.61 -16.87
N LYS A 53 11.09 -10.26 -17.45
CA LYS A 53 11.19 -10.83 -18.80
C LYS A 53 11.47 -9.75 -19.84
N LEU A 54 10.76 -8.62 -19.77
CA LEU A 54 10.96 -7.48 -20.66
C LEU A 54 12.38 -6.91 -20.55
N LYS A 55 12.90 -6.74 -19.32
CA LYS A 55 14.29 -6.34 -19.11
C LYS A 55 15.28 -7.27 -19.82
N LYS A 56 15.08 -8.59 -19.70
CA LYS A 56 15.92 -9.60 -20.36
C LYS A 56 15.82 -9.52 -21.88
N GLN A 57 14.62 -9.35 -22.43
CA GLN A 57 14.37 -9.24 -23.86
C GLN A 57 15.03 -8.01 -24.49
N LEU A 58 14.99 -6.88 -23.79
CA LEU A 58 15.58 -5.63 -24.26
C LEU A 58 17.11 -5.57 -24.10
N GLY A 59 17.72 -6.53 -23.39
CA GLY A 59 19.16 -6.56 -23.18
C GLY A 59 19.70 -5.38 -22.36
N TYR A 60 18.88 -4.77 -21.48
CA TYR A 60 19.34 -3.70 -20.58
C TYR A 60 20.16 -4.28 -19.40
N PRO A 61 21.39 -3.80 -19.11
CA PRO A 61 22.10 -2.67 -19.73
C PRO A 61 23.18 -3.13 -20.75
N LYS A 62 23.07 -2.67 -22.00
CA LYS A 62 24.22 -2.57 -22.92
C LYS A 62 24.87 -1.21 -22.69
N ASP A 63 25.88 -1.15 -21.83
CA ASP A 63 27.01 -0.21 -21.83
C ASP A 63 26.79 1.22 -22.37
N LYS A 64 25.67 1.90 -22.04
CA LYS A 64 25.54 3.34 -22.34
C LYS A 64 26.52 4.12 -21.45
N PRO A 65 27.51 4.84 -22.01
CA PRO A 65 28.45 5.63 -21.21
C PRO A 65 27.69 6.63 -20.33
N GLY A 66 28.05 6.72 -19.05
CA GLY A 66 27.42 7.62 -18.07
C GLY A 66 26.16 7.07 -17.37
N TRP A 67 25.69 5.87 -17.70
CA TRP A 67 24.51 5.28 -17.06
C TRP A 67 24.84 4.48 -15.77
N PRO A 68 23.93 4.47 -14.77
CA PRO A 68 24.18 3.78 -13.50
C PRO A 68 24.18 2.25 -13.66
N LYS A 69 25.02 1.53 -12.90
CA LYS A 69 25.18 0.06 -13.00
C LYS A 69 23.94 -0.77 -12.65
N ARG A 70 22.95 -0.22 -11.95
CA ARG A 70 21.75 -0.94 -11.46
C ARG A 70 20.47 -0.31 -12.01
N GLN A 71 20.06 -0.80 -13.18
CA GLN A 71 18.86 -0.36 -13.88
C GLN A 71 17.80 -1.45 -13.92
N TYR A 72 16.55 -1.02 -13.93
CA TYR A 72 15.38 -1.88 -13.96
C TYR A 72 14.40 -1.32 -14.96
N VAL A 73 13.81 -2.21 -15.76
CA VAL A 73 12.65 -1.88 -16.59
C VAL A 73 11.43 -2.22 -15.75
N ARG A 74 10.61 -1.22 -15.44
CA ARG A 74 9.34 -1.37 -14.70
C ARG A 74 8.16 -1.07 -15.61
N LEU A 75 7.19 -1.98 -15.63
CA LEU A 75 5.92 -1.76 -16.32
C LEU A 75 5.12 -0.67 -15.61
N LEU A 76 4.51 0.25 -16.36
CA LEU A 76 3.65 1.28 -15.77
C LEU A 76 2.41 0.68 -15.09
N SER A 77 1.93 -0.47 -15.54
CA SER A 77 0.82 -1.16 -14.89
C SER A 77 1.19 -1.64 -13.49
N LEU A 78 2.42 -2.12 -13.29
CA LEU A 78 2.94 -2.53 -11.98
C LEU A 78 3.03 -1.33 -11.04
N GLU A 79 3.62 -0.23 -11.51
CA GLU A 79 3.71 1.03 -10.75
C GLU A 79 2.32 1.55 -10.36
N LYS A 80 1.34 1.48 -11.26
CA LYS A 80 -0.02 1.95 -10.97
C LYS A 80 -0.72 1.15 -9.89
N THR A 81 -0.44 -0.14 -9.76
CA THR A 81 -1.13 -1.03 -8.83
C THR A 81 -0.46 -1.07 -7.45
N GLU A 82 0.79 -0.63 -7.33
CA GLU A 82 1.53 -0.57 -6.05
C GLU A 82 0.83 0.25 -4.95
N PRO A 83 0.38 1.50 -5.20
CA PRO A 83 -0.24 2.31 -4.15
C PRO A 83 -1.51 1.68 -3.59
N PHE A 84 -2.27 0.95 -4.40
CA PHE A 84 -3.47 0.26 -3.93
C PHE A 84 -3.12 -0.91 -3.00
N LEU A 85 -2.04 -1.63 -3.30
CA LEU A 85 -1.55 -2.69 -2.41
C LEU A 85 -1.09 -2.11 -1.08
N GLU A 86 -0.25 -1.07 -1.13
CA GLU A 86 0.27 -0.43 0.08
C GLU A 86 -0.87 0.19 0.90
N LEU A 87 -1.81 0.89 0.27
CA LEU A 87 -2.97 1.45 0.95
C LEU A 87 -3.83 0.37 1.59
N ALA A 88 -4.04 -0.78 0.93
CA ALA A 88 -4.81 -1.88 1.51
C ALA A 88 -4.12 -2.47 2.74
N ILE A 89 -2.80 -2.70 2.67
CA ILE A 89 -2.02 -3.26 3.78
C ILE A 89 -1.95 -2.27 4.94
N VAL A 90 -1.50 -1.04 4.66
CA VAL A 90 -1.35 0.00 5.70
C VAL A 90 -2.69 0.42 6.26
N GLY A 91 -3.70 0.57 5.41
CA GLY A 91 -5.06 0.88 5.83
C GLY A 91 -5.63 -0.18 6.76
N PHE A 92 -5.41 -1.47 6.47
CA PHE A 92 -5.78 -2.56 7.37
C PHE A 92 -5.00 -2.50 8.70
N LEU A 93 -3.69 -2.28 8.64
CA LEU A 93 -2.82 -2.24 9.82
C LEU A 93 -3.09 -1.06 10.75
N LEU A 94 -3.59 0.07 10.23
CA LEU A 94 -3.85 1.30 11.00
C LEU A 94 -5.33 1.57 11.24
N TRP A 95 -6.22 0.68 10.79
CA TRP A 95 -7.66 0.95 10.76
C TRP A 95 -8.23 1.27 12.15
N ASN A 96 -7.81 0.48 13.15
CA ASN A 96 -8.33 0.61 14.50
C ASN A 96 -7.81 1.89 15.15
N GLU A 97 -6.51 2.15 15.05
CA GLU A 97 -5.81 3.28 15.64
C GLU A 97 -6.31 4.61 15.07
N LEU A 98 -6.49 4.69 13.75
CA LEU A 98 -7.01 5.90 13.09
C LEU A 98 -8.46 6.20 13.46
N ARG A 99 -9.24 5.18 13.85
CA ARG A 99 -10.64 5.34 14.24
C ARG A 99 -10.82 5.60 15.74
N SER A 100 -9.97 5.01 16.57
CA SER A 100 -10.09 5.05 18.03
C SER A 100 -9.36 6.24 18.65
N ASP A 101 -8.33 6.78 18.00
CA ASP A 101 -7.45 7.79 18.59
C ASP A 101 -7.16 8.97 17.65
N TYR A 102 -7.50 10.17 18.14
CA TYR A 102 -7.29 11.42 17.42
C TYR A 102 -5.80 11.74 17.17
N TRP A 103 -4.89 11.34 18.05
CA TRP A 103 -3.46 11.61 17.87
C TRP A 103 -2.87 10.81 16.70
N HIS A 104 -3.31 9.56 16.53
CA HIS A 104 -2.92 8.73 15.39
C HIS A 104 -3.37 9.36 14.06
N LEU A 105 -4.59 9.90 14.03
CA LEU A 105 -5.10 10.65 12.88
C LEU A 105 -4.26 11.90 12.59
N LEU A 106 -3.96 12.71 13.61
CA LEU A 106 -3.18 13.94 13.44
C LEU A 106 -1.76 13.65 12.93
N VAL A 107 -1.08 12.68 13.54
CA VAL A 107 0.26 12.25 13.12
C VAL A 107 0.24 11.69 11.69
N GLY A 108 -0.79 10.94 11.33
CA GLY A 108 -1.00 10.48 9.96
C GLY A 108 -1.12 11.64 8.97
N ILE A 109 -1.90 12.67 9.28
CA ILE A 109 -2.03 13.86 8.43
C ILE A 109 -0.67 14.58 8.28
N ILE A 110 0.08 14.73 9.38
CA ILE A 110 1.40 15.37 9.36
C ILE A 110 2.40 14.57 8.48
N ALA A 111 2.31 13.25 8.48
CA ALA A 111 3.18 12.37 7.68
C ALA A 111 3.01 12.52 6.15
N VAL A 112 1.85 13.01 5.69
CA VAL A 112 1.55 13.17 4.25
C VAL A 112 2.52 14.15 3.59
N ALA A 113 2.78 15.30 4.21
CA ALA A 113 3.64 16.33 3.64
C ALA A 113 5.06 15.83 3.33
N PRO A 114 5.85 15.28 4.29
CA PRO A 114 7.16 14.73 4.00
C PRO A 114 7.09 13.53 3.03
N GLY A 115 6.04 12.71 3.08
CA GLY A 115 5.80 11.65 2.11
C GLY A 115 5.73 12.18 0.67
N ILE A 116 5.00 13.26 0.43
CA ILE A 116 4.91 13.93 -0.88
C ILE A 116 6.30 14.42 -1.33
N PHE A 117 7.07 15.08 -0.45
CA PHE A 117 8.41 15.55 -0.80
C PHE A 117 9.35 14.40 -1.15
N LEU A 118 9.33 13.31 -0.37
CA LEU A 118 10.12 12.12 -0.62
C LEU A 118 9.76 11.45 -1.95
N GLY A 119 8.47 11.31 -2.25
CA GLY A 119 8.01 10.69 -3.51
C GLY A 119 8.47 11.49 -4.73
N ARG A 120 8.35 12.82 -4.67
CA ARG A 120 8.88 13.71 -5.73
C ARG A 120 10.39 13.59 -5.89
N TYR A 121 11.12 13.62 -4.77
CA TYR A 121 12.57 13.54 -4.76
C TYR A 121 13.05 12.19 -5.32
N ARG A 122 12.42 11.09 -4.95
CA ARG A 122 12.78 9.75 -5.43
C ARG A 122 12.57 9.60 -6.91
N VAL A 123 11.43 10.02 -7.47
CA VAL A 123 11.24 9.97 -8.92
C VAL A 123 12.28 10.81 -9.64
N LYS A 124 12.62 11.98 -9.09
CA LYS A 124 13.68 12.84 -9.65
C LYS A 124 15.00 12.09 -9.79
N GLN A 125 15.31 11.24 -8.83
CA GLN A 125 16.52 10.45 -8.78
C GLN A 125 16.43 9.13 -9.55
N SER A 126 15.29 8.46 -9.53
CA SER A 126 15.15 7.09 -10.02
C SER A 126 14.86 7.02 -11.52
N PHE A 127 14.08 7.95 -12.07
CA PHE A 127 13.69 7.94 -13.48
C PHE A 127 14.88 8.21 -14.40
N LEU A 128 15.09 7.34 -15.40
CA LEU A 128 16.14 7.47 -16.40
C LEU A 128 15.57 7.74 -17.80
N GLU A 129 14.65 6.88 -18.27
CA GLU A 129 14.14 6.92 -19.64
C GLU A 129 12.73 6.29 -19.69
N ALA A 130 11.87 6.75 -20.60
CA ALA A 130 10.57 6.12 -20.87
C ALA A 130 10.66 5.19 -22.09
N LEU A 131 9.94 4.08 -22.04
CA LEU A 131 9.85 3.10 -23.13
C LEU A 131 8.38 2.99 -23.57
N PRO A 132 7.90 3.93 -24.41
CA PRO A 132 6.48 4.03 -24.75
C PRO A 132 5.93 2.79 -25.47
N GLU A 133 6.73 2.20 -26.36
CA GLU A 133 6.39 0.97 -27.10
C GLU A 133 6.00 -0.20 -26.20
N HIS A 134 6.53 -0.22 -24.97
CA HIS A 134 6.31 -1.29 -24.00
C HIS A 134 5.50 -0.84 -22.77
N LYS A 135 5.00 0.40 -22.77
CA LYS A 135 4.34 1.02 -21.60
C LYS A 135 5.16 0.83 -20.33
N ALA A 136 6.47 1.07 -20.44
CA ALA A 136 7.44 0.82 -19.39
C ALA A 136 8.33 2.04 -19.15
N VAL A 137 9.05 2.03 -18.04
CA VAL A 137 10.04 3.04 -17.68
C VAL A 137 11.32 2.35 -17.23
N VAL A 138 12.45 2.99 -17.51
CA VAL A 138 13.75 2.59 -16.98
C VAL A 138 14.02 3.41 -15.73
N VAL A 139 14.23 2.72 -14.62
CA VAL A 139 14.51 3.31 -13.31
C VAL A 139 15.81 2.77 -12.72
N ARG A 140 16.55 3.61 -11.97
CA ARG A 140 17.67 3.17 -11.13
C ARG A 140 17.19 2.73 -9.75
N HIS A 141 17.84 1.74 -9.18
CA HIS A 141 17.46 1.17 -7.88
C HIS A 141 17.85 2.07 -6.71
N THR A 142 16.87 2.47 -5.90
CA THR A 142 17.07 2.99 -4.55
C THR A 142 16.78 1.86 -3.56
N LYS A 143 17.81 1.29 -2.92
CA LYS A 143 17.67 0.11 -2.04
C LYS A 143 16.82 0.32 -0.77
N GLY A 144 16.36 1.53 -0.50
CA GLY A 144 15.71 1.88 0.76
C GLY A 144 14.22 1.51 0.86
N GLU A 145 13.49 1.38 -0.26
CA GLU A 145 12.02 1.31 -0.24
C GLU A 145 11.48 0.05 0.43
N LEU A 146 11.79 -1.13 -0.12
CA LEU A 146 11.27 -2.40 0.38
C LEU A 146 11.69 -2.67 1.83
N VAL A 147 12.94 -2.34 2.18
CA VAL A 147 13.48 -2.58 3.53
C VAL A 147 12.70 -1.78 4.57
N SER A 148 12.44 -0.49 4.32
CA SER A 148 11.71 0.35 5.27
C SER A 148 10.26 -0.11 5.48
N LEU A 149 9.58 -0.51 4.40
CA LEU A 149 8.21 -1.02 4.47
C LEU A 149 8.14 -2.34 5.25
N TYR A 150 9.02 -3.30 4.96
CA TYR A 150 9.02 -4.59 5.67
C TYR A 150 9.33 -4.44 7.15
N ILE A 151 10.27 -3.55 7.53
CA ILE A 151 10.58 -3.29 8.93
C ILE A 151 9.35 -2.70 9.66
N LEU A 152 8.69 -1.70 9.07
CA LEU A 152 7.52 -1.08 9.70
C LEU A 152 6.34 -2.05 9.82
N ILE A 153 6.10 -2.87 8.79
CA ILE A 153 5.07 -3.93 8.85
C ILE A 153 5.43 -4.94 9.95
N ALA A 154 6.68 -5.41 10.02
CA ALA A 154 7.09 -6.36 11.03
C ALA A 154 6.93 -5.80 12.46
N LEU A 155 7.31 -4.53 12.68
CA LEU A 155 7.13 -3.86 13.96
C LEU A 155 5.65 -3.67 14.30
N LYS A 156 4.80 -3.36 13.32
CA LYS A 156 3.35 -3.21 13.53
C LYS A 156 2.66 -4.54 13.84
N VAL A 157 3.08 -5.62 13.18
CA VAL A 157 2.61 -6.98 13.51
C VAL A 157 3.09 -7.38 14.90
N LEU A 158 4.32 -7.05 15.27
CA LEU A 158 4.83 -7.31 16.61
C LEU A 158 4.04 -6.55 17.69
N GLU A 159 3.68 -5.29 17.44
CA GLU A 159 2.77 -4.51 18.31
C GLU A 159 1.44 -5.24 18.51
N GLN A 160 0.77 -5.65 17.42
CA GLN A 160 -0.52 -6.35 17.50
C GLN A 160 -0.44 -7.68 18.26
N LEU A 161 0.67 -8.40 18.14
CA LEU A 161 0.91 -9.64 18.90
C LEU A 161 1.21 -9.34 20.38
N ALA A 162 1.84 -8.21 20.66
CA ALA A 162 2.19 -7.78 22.01
C ALA A 162 0.95 -7.38 22.84
N GLU A 163 -0.06 -6.78 22.21
CA GLU A 163 -1.36 -6.48 22.84
C GLU A 163 -2.10 -7.74 23.36
N GLY A 164 -1.79 -8.93 22.82
CA GLY A 164 -2.31 -10.22 23.29
C GLY A 164 -1.41 -10.94 24.31
N GLY A 165 -0.29 -10.34 24.73
CA GLY A 165 0.74 -10.96 25.58
C GLY A 165 1.28 -10.04 26.68
N ALA A 166 2.46 -10.37 27.22
CA ALA A 166 3.11 -9.66 28.34
C ALA A 166 4.05 -8.51 27.91
N LEU A 167 4.12 -8.20 26.61
CA LEU A 167 4.96 -7.13 26.07
C LEU A 167 4.12 -5.87 25.93
N GLU A 168 4.44 -4.83 26.69
CA GLU A 168 3.80 -3.52 26.54
C GLU A 168 4.47 -2.76 25.40
N PHE A 169 3.67 -2.34 24.40
CA PHE A 169 4.15 -1.46 23.33
C PHE A 169 3.97 -0.01 23.76
N PRO A 170 5.04 0.81 23.82
CA PRO A 170 4.91 2.17 24.29
C PRO A 170 4.13 3.03 23.28
N TYR A 171 3.18 3.82 23.77
CA TYR A 171 2.27 4.62 22.95
C TYR A 171 2.97 5.57 21.96
N TRP A 172 4.09 6.19 22.34
CA TRP A 172 4.84 7.04 21.41
C TRP A 172 5.37 6.26 20.20
N LEU A 173 5.66 4.96 20.36
CA LEU A 173 6.14 4.11 19.28
C LEU A 173 5.01 3.75 18.31
N THR A 174 3.77 3.59 18.78
CA THR A 174 2.59 3.36 17.91
C THR A 174 2.31 4.60 17.05
N LEU A 175 2.51 5.80 17.59
CA LEU A 175 2.48 7.05 16.84
C LEU A 175 3.60 7.11 15.78
N VAL A 176 4.83 6.72 16.12
CA VAL A 176 5.96 6.65 15.16
C VAL A 176 5.68 5.63 14.05
N LEU A 177 5.10 4.48 14.36
CA LEU A 177 4.70 3.48 13.37
C LEU A 177 3.62 4.03 12.43
N THR A 178 2.63 4.73 12.99
CA THR A 178 1.57 5.40 12.21
C THR A 178 2.16 6.45 11.28
N PHE A 179 3.05 7.30 11.79
CA PHE A 179 3.77 8.27 10.98
C PHE A 179 4.52 7.60 9.83
N GLY A 180 5.33 6.57 10.13
CA GLY A 180 6.14 5.88 9.14
C GLY A 180 5.31 5.18 8.05
N LEU A 181 4.23 4.49 8.45
CA LEU A 181 3.36 3.78 7.53
C LEU A 181 2.58 4.73 6.62
N VAL A 182 2.01 5.81 7.15
CA VAL A 182 1.32 6.83 6.33
C VAL A 182 2.29 7.57 5.42
N LEU A 183 3.50 7.88 5.90
CA LEU A 183 4.55 8.49 5.10
C LEU A 183 4.89 7.64 3.88
N ILE A 184 5.02 6.32 4.03
CA ILE A 184 5.30 5.41 2.90
C ILE A 184 4.15 5.41 1.90
N VAL A 185 2.89 5.32 2.35
CA VAL A 185 1.74 5.36 1.44
C VAL A 185 1.70 6.67 0.66
N ALA A 186 1.89 7.81 1.33
CA ALA A 186 1.92 9.12 0.70
C ALA A 186 3.09 9.25 -0.30
N GLU A 187 4.26 8.71 0.05
CA GLU A 187 5.43 8.63 -0.81
C GLU A 187 5.16 7.81 -2.07
N CYS A 188 4.60 6.61 -1.92
CA CYS A 188 4.30 5.71 -3.03
C CYS A 188 3.26 6.29 -3.99
N ILE A 189 2.14 6.83 -3.47
CA ILE A 189 1.13 7.52 -4.29
C ILE A 189 1.77 8.66 -5.09
N THR A 190 2.57 9.48 -4.40
CA THR A 190 3.24 10.62 -5.04
C THR A 190 4.26 10.17 -6.07
N ARG A 191 5.04 9.13 -5.77
CA ARG A 191 6.03 8.54 -6.68
C ARG A 191 5.35 8.12 -7.98
N VAL A 192 4.27 7.35 -7.89
CA VAL A 192 3.53 6.87 -9.06
C VAL A 192 2.94 8.02 -9.86
N PHE A 193 2.36 9.02 -9.18
CA PHE A 193 1.80 10.20 -9.86
C PHE A 193 2.87 10.99 -10.63
N VAL A 194 4.00 11.30 -9.98
CA VAL A 194 5.10 12.08 -10.59
C VAL A 194 5.79 11.27 -11.68
N LEU A 195 5.97 9.97 -11.50
CA LEU A 195 6.51 9.07 -12.51
C LEU A 195 5.63 9.03 -13.75
N HIS A 196 4.30 8.95 -13.57
CA HIS A 196 3.36 8.94 -14.68
C HIS A 196 3.32 10.31 -15.38
N LYS A 197 3.40 11.41 -14.64
CA LYS A 197 3.54 12.76 -15.19
C LYS A 197 4.78 12.84 -16.10
N ARG A 198 5.95 12.42 -15.60
CA ARG A 198 7.20 12.40 -16.37
C ARG A 198 7.15 11.50 -17.58
N TYR A 199 6.56 10.31 -17.46
CA TYR A 199 6.36 9.42 -18.59
C TYR A 199 5.58 10.13 -19.70
N ARG A 200 4.47 10.81 -19.36
CA ARG A 200 3.67 11.55 -20.35
C ARG A 200 4.37 12.76 -20.92
N GLU A 201 5.25 13.43 -20.18
CA GLU A 201 6.07 14.55 -20.66
C GLU A 201 7.20 14.10 -21.59
N TRP A 202 7.61 12.83 -21.53
CA TRP A 202 8.67 12.27 -22.38
C TRP A 202 8.15 11.72 -23.72
N VAL A 203 6.87 11.34 -23.76
CA VAL A 203 6.16 10.82 -24.95
C VAL A 203 5.62 11.87 -25.96
N PRO A 204 5.51 13.20 -25.71
CA PRO A 204 4.91 14.14 -26.67
C PRO A 204 5.79 14.49 -27.88
N GLU A 205 7.10 14.23 -27.86
CA GLU A 205 8.04 14.70 -28.89
C GLU A 205 8.38 13.68 -29.99
N THR A 206 8.02 12.40 -29.82
CA THR A 206 8.33 11.35 -30.81
C THR A 206 7.23 11.10 -31.84
N SER A 207 6.05 11.73 -31.71
CA SER A 207 4.95 11.56 -32.69
C SER A 207 4.84 12.69 -33.73
N SER A 208 5.74 13.67 -33.71
CA SER A 208 5.77 14.78 -34.69
C SER A 208 6.97 14.71 -35.64
N ALA A 209 7.67 13.56 -35.67
CA ALA A 209 8.85 13.33 -36.51
C ALA A 209 8.68 12.12 -37.45
N GLU A 210 7.43 11.74 -37.77
CA GLU A 210 7.09 10.82 -38.85
C GLU A 210 6.31 11.54 -39.95
#